data_AF-L1PK21-F1
#
_entry.id   AF-L1PK21-F1
#
_cell.length_a   1.000
_cell.length_b   1.000
_cell.length_c   1.000
_cell.angle_alpha   90.00
_cell.angle_beta   90.00
_cell.angle_gamma   90.00
#
_symmetry.space_group_name_H-M   'P 1'
#
loop_
_entity.id
_entity.type
_entity.pdbx_description
1 polymer ?
#
loop_
_entity_poly.entity_id
_entity_poly.type
_entity_poly.pdbx_seq_one_letter_code
_entity_poly.pdbx_strand_id
1 'polypeptide(L)'
;MAQITITGKVTDYQGKPLANIPVRTDVITYTKDGYYAANEVKTDANGMYKIQAKQWDTIHFDNMGCYIVFKDTPHQVYNHTMDRLYRNSNIHIEYAYGCGILFIRNDKIVEEKDREAFKKELRSGQFYKYSVMEKQELFEQYGYLSQYGLVAYTKDYYNQHKKNKSKKK
;
A
#
# COMPACT_ATOMS: atom_id res chain seq x y z
N MET A 1 7.73 -4.04 16.19
CA MET A 1 6.72 -4.19 15.11
C MET A 1 6.95 -5.54 14.48
N ALA A 2 5.88 -6.33 14.29
CA ALA A 2 6.00 -7.65 13.68
C ALA A 2 6.40 -7.52 12.20
N GLN A 3 7.36 -8.33 11.79
CA GLN A 3 7.69 -8.49 10.38
C GLN A 3 6.73 -9.52 9.80
N ILE A 4 6.11 -9.18 8.68
CA ILE A 4 5.12 -10.00 7.99
C ILE A 4 5.79 -10.61 6.76
N THR A 5 5.73 -11.93 6.64
CA THR A 5 6.16 -12.64 5.44
C THR A 5 4.98 -12.72 4.47
N ILE A 6 5.15 -12.14 3.29
CA ILE A 6 4.22 -12.30 2.16
C ILE A 6 4.84 -13.29 1.18
N THR A 7 4.09 -14.34 0.88
CA THR A 7 4.44 -15.29 -0.20
C THR A 7 3.40 -15.23 -1.31
N GLY A 8 3.77 -15.66 -2.50
CA GLY A 8 2.81 -15.73 -3.58
C GLY A 8 3.39 -16.24 -4.87
N LYS A 9 2.52 -16.35 -5.87
CA LYS A 9 2.87 -16.69 -7.23
C LYS A 9 2.48 -15.56 -8.17
N VAL A 10 3.38 -15.22 -9.06
CA VAL A 10 3.12 -14.32 -10.19
C VAL A 10 2.95 -15.13 -11.45
N THR A 11 1.80 -14.96 -12.12
CA THR A 11 1.51 -15.60 -13.42
C THR A 11 1.14 -14.55 -14.45
N ASP A 12 1.15 -14.91 -15.74
CA ASP A 12 0.45 -14.13 -16.75
C ASP A 12 -1.05 -14.41 -16.76
N TYR A 13 -1.77 -13.67 -17.62
CA TYR A 13 -3.20 -13.83 -17.85
C TYR A 13 -3.63 -15.23 -18.33
N GLN A 14 -2.70 -16.08 -18.77
CA GLN A 14 -2.95 -17.48 -19.16
C GLN A 14 -2.62 -18.47 -18.02
N GLY A 15 -2.17 -17.98 -16.86
CA GLY A 15 -1.78 -18.80 -15.72
C GLY A 15 -0.35 -19.34 -15.78
N LYS A 16 0.46 -18.94 -16.77
CA LYS A 16 1.87 -19.37 -16.85
C LYS A 16 2.72 -18.61 -15.82
N PRO A 17 3.56 -19.30 -15.03
CA PRO A 17 4.43 -18.64 -14.06
C PRO A 17 5.44 -17.69 -14.73
N LEU A 18 5.74 -16.58 -14.04
CA LEU A 18 6.66 -15.55 -14.52
C LEU A 18 7.88 -15.45 -13.60
N ALA A 19 9.04 -15.78 -14.13
CA ALA A 19 10.32 -15.64 -13.43
C ALA A 19 10.90 -14.23 -13.57
N ASN A 20 11.79 -13.86 -12.65
CA ASN A 20 12.53 -12.60 -12.64
C ASN A 20 11.68 -11.33 -12.53
N ILE A 21 10.42 -11.44 -12.09
CA ILE A 21 9.56 -10.28 -11.84
C ILE A 21 9.95 -9.62 -10.53
N PRO A 22 10.30 -8.33 -10.51
CA PRO A 22 10.50 -7.57 -9.28
C PRO A 22 9.21 -7.44 -8.46
N VAL A 23 9.36 -7.69 -7.16
CA VAL A 23 8.34 -7.49 -6.13
C VAL A 23 8.97 -6.58 -5.07
N ARG A 24 8.36 -5.43 -4.83
CA ARG A 24 8.92 -4.36 -3.99
C ARG A 24 7.97 -3.95 -2.88
N THR A 25 8.48 -3.57 -1.71
CA THR A 25 7.68 -2.84 -0.71
C THR A 25 7.76 -1.33 -0.95
N ASP A 26 6.65 -0.64 -0.76
CA ASP A 26 6.43 0.82 -0.82
C ASP A 26 7.22 1.69 0.15
N VAL A 27 8.04 1.11 1.04
CA VAL A 27 8.98 1.90 1.81
C VAL A 27 10.01 2.48 0.83
N ILE A 28 9.69 3.66 0.33
CA ILE A 28 10.53 4.49 -0.52
C ILE A 28 11.37 5.33 0.43
N THR A 29 12.67 5.04 0.54
CA THR A 29 13.59 5.97 1.18
C THR A 29 13.78 7.15 0.23
N TYR A 30 13.37 8.33 0.68
CA TYR A 30 13.58 9.59 -0.04
C TYR A 30 14.99 10.06 0.27
N THR A 31 15.91 9.92 -0.68
CA THR A 31 17.20 10.62 -0.64
C THR A 31 17.16 11.82 -1.57
N LYS A 32 18.18 12.69 -1.52
CA LYS A 32 18.35 13.74 -2.52
C LYS A 32 18.51 13.17 -3.95
N ASP A 33 18.88 11.88 -4.05
CA ASP A 33 19.27 11.20 -5.27
C ASP A 33 18.21 10.21 -5.79
N GLY A 34 17.05 10.10 -5.13
CA GLY A 34 15.92 9.31 -5.61
C GLY A 34 15.17 8.50 -4.55
N TYR A 35 14.48 7.47 -5.02
CA TYR A 35 13.48 6.68 -4.30
C TYR A 35 13.88 5.20 -4.26
N TYR A 36 14.07 4.63 -3.07
CA TYR A 36 14.51 3.23 -2.92
C TYR A 36 13.53 2.39 -2.12
N ALA A 37 13.07 1.27 -2.67
CA ALA A 37 12.27 0.28 -1.95
C ALA A 37 13.07 -0.33 -0.78
N ALA A 38 12.46 -0.50 0.40
CA ALA A 38 13.16 -1.11 1.53
C ALA A 38 13.43 -2.61 1.35
N ASN A 39 12.60 -3.29 0.56
CA ASN A 39 12.80 -4.67 0.18
C ASN A 39 12.46 -4.83 -1.30
N GLU A 40 13.31 -5.55 -2.02
CA GLU A 40 13.08 -5.98 -3.39
C GLU A 40 13.50 -7.44 -3.51
N VAL A 41 12.62 -8.26 -4.09
CA VAL A 41 12.90 -9.64 -4.46
C VAL A 41 12.47 -9.88 -5.89
N LYS A 42 12.97 -10.95 -6.49
CA LYS A 42 12.52 -11.40 -7.82
C LYS A 42 11.84 -12.76 -7.69
N THR A 43 10.82 -12.99 -8.50
CA THR A 43 10.18 -14.30 -8.60
C THR A 43 11.16 -15.35 -9.14
N ASP A 44 11.04 -16.58 -8.64
CA ASP A 44 11.83 -17.73 -9.10
C ASP A 44 11.32 -18.29 -10.45
N ALA A 45 11.93 -19.38 -10.94
CA ALA A 45 11.54 -20.04 -12.18
C ALA A 45 10.07 -20.52 -12.21
N ASN A 46 9.46 -20.74 -11.05
CA ASN A 46 8.07 -21.14 -10.88
C ASN A 46 7.13 -19.95 -10.61
N GLY A 47 7.65 -18.72 -10.72
CA GLY A 47 6.91 -17.49 -10.44
C GLY A 47 6.67 -17.23 -8.96
N MET A 48 7.30 -17.99 -8.06
CA MET A 48 7.09 -17.84 -6.62
C MET A 48 7.94 -16.70 -6.06
N TYR A 49 7.40 -15.97 -5.09
CA TYR A 49 8.13 -14.95 -4.34
C TYR A 49 7.89 -15.08 -2.84
N LYS A 50 8.85 -14.56 -2.07
CA LYS A 50 8.77 -14.38 -0.61
C LYS A 50 9.40 -13.04 -0.26
N ILE A 51 8.62 -12.12 0.30
CA ILE A 51 9.07 -10.77 0.67
C ILE A 51 8.66 -10.46 2.12
N GLN A 52 9.47 -9.66 2.80
CA GLN A 52 9.15 -9.16 4.13
C GLN A 52 8.50 -7.78 4.04
N ALA A 53 7.47 -7.56 4.83
CA ALA A 53 6.71 -6.32 4.90
C ALA A 53 6.28 -6.02 6.34
N LYS A 54 5.64 -4.87 6.55
CA LYS A 54 4.97 -4.51 7.79
C LYS A 54 3.51 -4.16 7.48
N GLN A 55 2.64 -4.19 8.49
CA GLN A 55 1.26 -3.75 8.32
C GLN A 55 1.20 -2.33 7.73
N TRP A 56 0.28 -2.05 6.81
CA TRP A 56 0.15 -0.80 6.06
C TRP A 56 1.21 -0.55 4.98
N ASP A 57 2.11 -1.51 4.75
CA ASP A 57 2.92 -1.50 3.54
C ASP A 57 2.09 -1.98 2.34
N THR A 58 2.55 -1.58 1.17
CA THR A 58 2.03 -1.91 -0.15
C THR A 58 3.13 -2.68 -0.88
N ILE A 59 2.78 -3.88 -1.32
CA ILE A 59 3.63 -4.70 -2.19
C ILE A 59 3.33 -4.29 -3.63
N HIS A 60 4.35 -3.93 -4.39
CA HIS A 60 4.25 -3.52 -5.79
C HIS A 60 4.84 -4.59 -6.70
N PHE A 61 4.21 -4.75 -7.86
CA PHE A 61 4.67 -5.58 -8.97
C PHE A 61 4.92 -4.66 -10.18
N ASP A 62 5.90 -4.96 -11.03
CA ASP A 62 6.37 -4.12 -12.15
C ASP A 62 5.29 -3.68 -13.18
N ASN A 63 4.06 -4.18 -13.08
CA ASN A 63 2.96 -3.93 -14.00
C ASN A 63 1.71 -3.29 -13.35
N MET A 64 1.90 -2.38 -12.38
CA MET A 64 0.83 -1.69 -11.61
C MET A 64 0.00 -2.57 -10.67
N GLY A 65 0.28 -3.87 -10.57
CA GLY A 65 -0.29 -4.68 -9.50
C GLY A 65 0.19 -4.20 -8.14
N CYS A 66 -0.70 -4.16 -7.15
CA CYS A 66 -0.27 -4.01 -5.78
C CYS A 66 -1.15 -4.79 -4.80
N TYR A 67 -0.58 -5.02 -3.62
CA TYR A 67 -1.24 -5.66 -2.51
C TYR A 67 -0.99 -4.89 -1.23
N ILE A 68 -2.05 -4.53 -0.51
CA ILE A 68 -1.95 -3.78 0.73
C ILE A 68 -1.99 -4.73 1.92
N VAL A 69 -1.00 -4.61 2.79
CA VAL A 69 -0.84 -5.43 3.99
C VAL A 69 -1.72 -4.89 5.11
N PHE A 70 -3.03 -5.15 5.04
CA PHE A 70 -4.00 -4.68 6.05
C PHE A 70 -3.88 -5.40 7.39
N LYS A 71 -3.70 -6.72 7.34
CA LYS A 71 -3.75 -7.59 8.53
C LYS A 71 -2.36 -7.66 9.15
N ASP A 72 -2.29 -7.59 10.47
CA ASP A 72 -1.05 -7.86 11.23
C ASP A 72 -0.93 -9.37 11.52
N THR A 73 -0.93 -10.17 10.45
CA THR A 73 -0.77 -11.63 10.53
C THR A 73 0.62 -12.01 10.01
N PRO A 74 1.41 -12.84 10.73
CA PRO A 74 2.81 -13.12 10.39
C PRO A 74 3.07 -13.67 8.98
N HIS A 75 2.10 -14.40 8.43
CA HIS A 75 2.19 -15.00 7.10
C HIS A 75 0.94 -14.67 6.30
N GLN A 76 1.12 -14.18 5.07
CA GLN A 76 0.02 -13.90 4.14
C GLN A 76 0.39 -14.40 2.75
N VAL A 77 -0.63 -14.81 2.00
CA VAL A 77 -0.47 -15.28 0.62
C VAL A 77 -1.18 -14.32 -0.30
N TYR A 78 -0.48 -13.84 -1.32
CA TYR A 78 -1.07 -13.03 -2.37
C TYR A 78 -0.56 -13.50 -3.73
N ASN A 79 -1.45 -14.02 -4.58
CA ASN A 79 -1.09 -14.37 -5.95
C ASN A 79 -1.43 -13.19 -6.85
N HIS A 80 -0.53 -12.87 -7.77
CA HIS A 80 -0.72 -11.77 -8.71
C HIS A 80 -0.76 -12.29 -10.14
N THR A 81 -1.80 -11.92 -10.87
CA THR A 81 -1.91 -12.22 -12.30
C THR A 81 -1.58 -10.96 -13.07
N MET A 82 -0.53 -11.03 -13.88
CA MET A 82 -0.16 -9.94 -14.77
C MET A 82 -1.14 -9.82 -15.92
N ASP A 83 -1.70 -8.62 -16.09
CA ASP A 83 -2.54 -8.29 -17.23
C ASP A 83 -1.73 -8.33 -18.54
N ARG A 84 -2.38 -8.83 -19.60
CA ARG A 84 -1.85 -9.01 -20.95
C ARG A 84 -1.26 -7.73 -21.53
N LEU A 85 -1.88 -6.58 -21.29
CA LEU A 85 -1.50 -5.30 -21.88
C LEU A 85 -0.14 -4.81 -21.39
N TYR A 86 0.21 -5.12 -20.15
CA TYR A 86 1.40 -4.58 -19.48
C TYR A 86 2.64 -5.47 -19.63
N ARG A 87 2.49 -6.71 -20.10
CA ARG A 87 3.64 -7.59 -20.37
C ARG A 87 4.35 -7.29 -21.69
N ASN A 88 3.60 -6.87 -22.70
CA ASN A 88 4.09 -6.68 -24.06
C ASN A 88 4.31 -5.22 -24.44
N SER A 89 4.07 -4.30 -23.50
CA SER A 89 4.27 -2.88 -23.73
C SER A 89 5.55 -2.46 -23.02
N ASN A 90 6.43 -1.72 -23.72
CA ASN A 90 7.50 -0.92 -23.10
C ASN A 90 6.94 0.25 -22.26
N ILE A 91 5.69 0.11 -21.79
CA ILE A 91 4.98 1.08 -20.99
C ILE A 91 5.44 0.85 -19.54
N HIS A 92 6.62 1.40 -19.25
CA HIS A 92 7.08 1.65 -17.90
C HIS A 92 6.24 2.79 -17.34
N ILE A 93 5.08 2.45 -16.77
CA ILE A 93 4.30 3.45 -16.04
C ILE A 93 5.01 3.63 -14.71
N GLU A 94 5.91 4.62 -14.67
CA GLU A 94 6.38 5.20 -13.42
C GLU A 94 5.16 5.51 -12.56
N TYR A 95 5.00 4.75 -11.47
CA TYR A 95 4.11 5.02 -10.34
C TYR A 95 2.82 5.77 -10.72
N ALA A 96 1.99 5.23 -11.61
CA ALA A 96 0.65 5.79 -11.77
C ALA A 96 -0.09 5.57 -10.44
N TYR A 97 -0.35 6.69 -9.77
CA TYR A 97 -0.93 6.94 -8.44
C TYR A 97 -2.27 6.24 -8.10
N GLY A 98 -2.65 5.18 -8.82
CA GLY A 98 -3.86 4.40 -8.59
C GLY A 98 -3.72 3.21 -7.65
N CYS A 99 -2.51 2.68 -7.43
CA CYS A 99 -2.29 1.50 -6.60
C CYS A 99 -1.54 1.84 -5.31
N GLY A 100 -2.17 1.62 -4.15
CA GLY A 100 -1.62 1.92 -2.83
C GLY A 100 -2.61 2.63 -1.90
N ILE A 101 -2.08 3.14 -0.79
CA ILE A 101 -2.85 3.81 0.26
C ILE A 101 -2.52 5.32 0.28
N LEU A 102 -3.54 6.16 0.23
CA LEU A 102 -3.42 7.56 0.62
C LEU A 102 -3.54 7.70 2.14
N PHE A 103 -2.45 8.12 2.80
CA PHE A 103 -2.45 8.32 4.24
C PHE A 103 -3.00 9.70 4.60
N ILE A 104 -3.95 9.73 5.52
CA ILE A 104 -4.66 10.95 5.93
C ILE A 104 -4.64 11.05 7.46
N ARG A 105 -4.06 12.13 7.99
CA ARG A 105 -4.02 12.47 9.41
C ARG A 105 -4.92 13.66 9.67
N ASN A 106 -5.94 13.53 10.51
CA ASN A 106 -6.82 14.64 10.92
C ASN A 106 -7.36 15.43 9.69
N ASP A 107 -7.88 14.70 8.70
CA ASP A 107 -8.39 15.22 7.41
C ASP A 107 -7.34 15.94 6.54
N LYS A 108 -6.04 15.78 6.82
CA LYS A 108 -4.94 16.29 6.01
C LYS A 108 -4.12 15.15 5.42
N ILE A 109 -3.74 15.28 4.17
CA ILE A 109 -2.89 14.30 3.48
C ILE A 109 -1.50 14.31 4.13
N VAL A 110 -0.99 13.12 4.41
CA VAL A 110 0.37 12.93 4.92
C VAL A 110 1.36 13.04 3.76
N GLU A 111 2.33 13.95 3.89
CA GLU A 111 3.40 14.10 2.92
C GLU A 111 4.22 12.81 2.78
N GLU A 112 4.77 12.59 1.59
CA GLU A 112 5.51 11.38 1.26
C GLU A 112 6.65 11.05 2.22
N LYS A 113 7.47 12.06 2.57
CA LYS A 113 8.56 11.95 3.55
C LYS A 113 8.10 11.51 4.94
N ASP A 114 6.84 11.76 5.30
CA ASP A 114 6.29 11.52 6.64
C ASP A 114 5.50 10.21 6.72
N ARG A 115 5.29 9.51 5.60
CA ARG A 115 4.49 8.27 5.54
C ARG A 115 5.04 7.18 6.46
N GLU A 116 6.36 6.97 6.50
CA GLU A 116 6.95 5.95 7.37
C GLU A 116 6.82 6.29 8.86
N ALA A 117 6.92 7.57 9.22
CA ALA A 117 6.64 8.01 10.58
C ALA A 117 5.16 7.78 10.93
N PHE A 118 4.24 8.16 10.04
CA PHE A 118 2.81 7.94 10.21
C PHE A 118 2.46 6.45 10.36
N LYS A 119 3.02 5.56 9.53
CA LYS A 119 2.83 4.11 9.65
C LYS A 119 3.36 3.57 10.99
N LYS A 120 4.48 4.10 11.52
CA LYS A 120 4.98 3.72 12.85
C LYS A 120 4.01 4.11 13.96
N GLU A 121 3.42 5.31 13.89
CA GLU A 121 2.40 5.77 14.84
C GLU A 121 1.11 4.95 14.77
N LEU A 122 0.68 4.55 13.57
CA LEU A 122 -0.44 3.62 13.38
C LEU A 122 -0.19 2.29 14.08
N ARG A 123 0.99 1.70 13.85
CA ARG A 123 1.38 0.41 14.43
C ARG A 123 1.61 0.48 15.94
N SER A 124 1.94 1.65 16.49
CA SER A 124 2.09 1.83 17.94
C SER A 124 0.76 2.11 18.66
N GLY A 125 -0.34 2.27 17.92
CA GLY A 125 -1.66 2.54 18.50
C GLY A 125 -1.83 3.96 19.04
N GLN A 126 -1.03 4.92 18.56
CA GLN A 126 -1.11 6.32 19.01
C GLN A 126 -2.38 7.06 18.55
N PHE A 127 -3.05 6.55 17.50
CA PHE A 127 -4.29 7.14 17.02
C PHE A 127 -5.49 6.67 17.84
N TYR A 128 -6.40 7.59 18.11
CA TYR A 128 -7.64 7.31 18.82
C TYR A 128 -8.60 6.46 17.98
N LYS A 129 -8.65 6.75 16.67
CA LYS A 129 -9.46 6.01 15.70
C LYS A 129 -8.77 6.08 14.34
N TYR A 130 -8.80 4.97 13.60
CA TYR A 130 -8.52 4.98 12.17
C TYR A 130 -9.52 4.10 11.42
N SER A 131 -9.65 4.34 10.12
CA SER A 131 -10.52 3.57 9.23
C SER A 131 -9.96 3.57 7.81
N VAL A 132 -10.25 2.49 7.09
CA VAL A 132 -10.01 2.41 5.66
C VAL A 132 -11.16 3.12 4.93
N MET A 133 -10.82 3.94 3.96
CA MET A 133 -11.72 4.67 3.08
C MET A 133 -11.62 4.07 1.69
N GLU A 134 -12.77 3.71 1.11
CA GLU A 134 -12.83 3.13 -0.22
C GLU A 134 -12.55 4.17 -1.30
N LYS A 135 -12.09 3.72 -2.48
CA LYS A 135 -11.68 4.57 -3.61
C LYS A 135 -12.70 5.68 -3.96
N GLN A 136 -13.99 5.34 -3.99
CA GLN A 136 -15.02 6.32 -4.36
C GLN A 136 -15.12 7.46 -3.35
N GLU A 137 -15.20 7.13 -2.05
CA GLU A 137 -15.24 8.13 -0.98
C GLU A 137 -13.96 8.96 -0.95
N LEU A 138 -12.80 8.32 -1.18
CA LEU A 138 -11.50 8.98 -1.26
C LEU A 138 -11.47 10.02 -2.40
N PHE A 139 -11.98 9.65 -3.57
CA PHE A 139 -12.04 10.54 -4.72
C PHE A 139 -12.99 11.71 -4.48
N GLU A 140 -14.18 11.46 -3.94
CA GLU A 140 -15.17 12.50 -3.64
C GLU A 140 -14.66 13.51 -2.60
N GLN A 141 -13.91 13.07 -1.59
CA GLN A 141 -13.43 13.94 -0.51
C GLN A 141 -12.08 14.62 -0.82
N TYR A 142 -11.17 13.93 -1.49
CA TYR A 142 -9.78 14.39 -1.65
C TYR A 142 -9.35 14.55 -3.12
N GLY A 143 -10.13 14.07 -4.09
CA GLY A 143 -9.76 14.12 -5.52
C GLY A 143 -8.66 13.13 -5.92
N TYR A 144 -8.38 12.11 -5.11
CA TYR A 144 -7.33 11.11 -5.36
C TYR A 144 -7.91 9.80 -5.89
N LEU A 145 -7.17 9.15 -6.79
CA LEU A 145 -7.56 7.88 -7.43
C LEU A 145 -6.87 6.65 -6.84
N SER A 146 -6.28 6.76 -5.65
CA SER A 146 -5.64 5.64 -4.95
C SER A 146 -6.65 4.53 -4.64
N GLN A 147 -6.15 3.31 -4.47
CA GLN A 147 -7.00 2.14 -4.21
C GLN A 147 -7.76 2.28 -2.89
N TYR A 148 -7.08 2.79 -1.85
CA TYR A 148 -7.67 3.06 -0.55
C TYR A 148 -7.12 4.35 0.07
N GLY A 149 -7.91 4.95 0.96
CA GLY A 149 -7.43 5.91 1.95
C GLY A 149 -7.30 5.24 3.32
N LEU A 150 -6.32 5.66 4.12
CA LEU A 150 -6.24 5.28 5.53
C LEU A 150 -6.30 6.56 6.36
N VAL A 151 -7.47 6.79 6.96
CA VAL A 151 -7.77 8.00 7.72
C VAL A 151 -7.57 7.72 9.19
N ALA A 152 -6.71 8.50 9.85
CA ALA A 152 -6.44 8.37 11.28
C ALA A 152 -6.64 9.71 12.01
N TYR A 153 -7.20 9.62 13.21
CA TYR A 153 -7.53 10.76 14.04
C TYR A 153 -6.84 10.69 15.40
N THR A 154 -6.26 11.83 15.82
CA THR A 154 -5.85 12.02 17.21
C THR A 154 -7.08 12.27 18.08
N LYS A 155 -6.97 11.97 19.39
CA LYS A 155 -8.09 12.06 20.33
C LYS A 155 -8.70 13.47 20.38
N ASP A 156 -7.86 14.49 20.45
CA ASP A 156 -8.30 15.89 20.57
C ASP A 156 -9.04 16.35 19.31
N TYR A 157 -8.46 16.07 18.14
CA TYR A 157 -9.09 16.40 16.87
C TYR A 157 -10.43 15.69 16.70
N TYR A 158 -10.49 14.38 17.01
CA TYR A 158 -11.72 13.61 16.92
C TYR A 158 -12.82 14.20 17.82
N ASN A 159 -12.48 14.55 19.06
CA ASN A 159 -13.43 15.11 20.02
C ASN A 159 -13.95 16.48 19.58
N GLN A 160 -13.07 17.34 19.04
CA GLN A 160 -13.43 18.69 18.60
C GLN A 160 -14.23 18.70 17.29
N HIS A 161 -13.90 17.83 16.33
CA HIS A 161 -14.38 17.97 14.95
C HIS A 161 -15.29 16.83 14.46
N LYS A 162 -15.24 15.64 15.08
CA LYS A 162 -15.92 14.43 14.56
C LYS A 162 -16.98 13.86 15.51
N LYS A 163 -16.75 13.90 16.83
CA LYS A 163 -17.61 13.25 17.85
C LYS A 163 -19.08 13.62 17.76
N ASN A 164 -19.41 14.88 17.44
CA ASN A 164 -20.80 15.35 17.35
C ASN A 164 -21.40 15.24 15.93
N LYS A 165 -20.57 15.08 14.89
CA LYS A 165 -21.04 14.83 13.52
C LYS A 165 -21.46 13.38 13.31
N SER A 166 -20.87 12.44 14.06
CA SER A 166 -21.21 11.01 14.01
C SER A 166 -22.61 10.65 14.55
N LYS A 167 -23.30 11.58 15.21
CA LYS A 167 -24.65 11.37 15.79
C LYS A 167 -25.81 11.77 14.84
N LYS A 168 -25.49 12.30 13.65
CA LYS A 168 -26.47 12.64 12.61
C LYS A 168 -26.34 11.65 11.45
N LYS A 169 -26.76 10.41 11.68
CA LYS A 169 -27.13 9.45 10.63
C LYS A 169 -28.27 8.61 11.18
#